data_AF-A0A7X7B2E6-F1
#
_entry.id   AF-A0A7X7B2E6-F1
#
_cell.length_a   1.000
_cell.length_b   1.000
_cell.length_c   1.000
_cell.angle_alpha   90.00
_cell.angle_beta   90.00
_cell.angle_gamma   90.00
#
_symmetry.space_group_name_H-M   'P 1'
#
loop_
_entity.id
_entity.type
_entity.pdbx_description
1 polymer ?
#
loop_
_entity_poly.entity_id
_entity_poly.type
_entity_poly.pdbx_seq_one_letter_code
_entity_poly.pdbx_strand_id
1 'polypeptide(L)'
;PTATALFTIVLLLYIVKAPKTLFTLISCAWLIKYGIWAGIINTHFLIIGGDYTFTNFHLTISHLGMAAEGIVFSHGLSISKSHGILLLTLLAISDIIDYTLNVHPWLFDASQYYVALISAVLLTVIIGLSVVISSGFKKT
;
A
#
# COMPACT_ATOMS: atom_id res chain seq x y z
N PRO A 1 2.78 7.24 7.65
CA PRO A 1 3.19 8.59 7.15
C PRO A 1 4.00 8.56 5.85
N THR A 2 4.95 7.64 5.70
CA THR A 2 5.81 7.56 4.51
C THR A 2 5.04 7.42 3.20
N ALA A 3 4.01 6.56 3.17
CA ALA A 3 3.19 6.35 1.96
C ALA A 3 2.49 7.64 1.48
N THR A 4 1.85 8.39 2.38
CA THR A 4 1.19 9.66 2.03
C THR A 4 2.18 10.76 1.67
N ALA A 5 3.37 10.78 2.28
CA ALA A 5 4.43 11.73 1.92
C ALA A 5 4.95 11.48 0.50
N LEU A 6 5.24 10.23 0.14
CA LEU A 6 5.63 9.84 -1.21
C LEU A 6 4.54 10.23 -2.23
N PHE A 7 3.28 9.95 -1.92
CA PHE A 7 2.17 10.31 -2.78
C PHE A 7 1.97 11.83 -2.90
N THR A 8 2.20 12.60 -1.83
CA THR A 8 2.18 14.07 -1.89
C THR A 8 3.22 14.61 -2.87
N ILE A 9 4.42 14.01 -2.90
CA ILE A 9 5.45 14.35 -3.90
C ILE A 9 4.96 14.01 -5.31
N VAL A 10 4.27 12.88 -5.49
CA VAL A 10 3.63 12.55 -6.78
C VAL A 10 2.63 13.62 -7.20
N LEU A 11 1.73 14.05 -6.32
CA LEU A 11 0.78 15.13 -6.61
C LEU A 11 1.50 16.42 -7.02
N LEU A 12 2.59 16.77 -6.32
CA LEU A 12 3.43 17.90 -6.70
C LEU A 12 4.01 17.74 -8.11
N LEU A 13 4.51 16.55 -8.47
CA LEU A 13 5.03 16.25 -9.80
C LEU A 13 3.95 16.40 -10.89
N TYR A 14 2.71 16.03 -10.61
CA TYR A 14 1.58 16.27 -11.53
C TYR A 14 1.29 17.77 -11.68
N ILE A 15 1.32 18.55 -10.58
CA ILE A 15 1.10 20.00 -10.62
C ILE A 15 2.17 20.71 -11.46
N VAL A 16 3.44 20.34 -11.30
CA VAL A 16 4.55 20.90 -12.10
C VAL A 16 4.69 20.25 -13.48
N LYS A 17 3.73 19.41 -13.88
CA LYS A 17 3.68 18.73 -15.19
C LYS A 17 4.90 17.86 -15.51
N ALA A 18 5.51 17.26 -14.49
CA ALA A 18 6.67 16.38 -14.62
C ALA A 18 6.46 15.01 -13.93
N PRO A 19 5.34 14.28 -14.16
CA PRO A 19 5.11 13.00 -13.52
C PRO A 19 6.18 11.98 -13.94
N LYS A 20 6.62 11.17 -12.98
CA LYS A 20 7.63 10.12 -13.20
C LYS A 20 7.00 8.76 -12.98
N THR A 21 6.79 8.01 -14.06
CA THR A 21 6.02 6.75 -14.05
C THR A 21 6.43 5.78 -12.94
N LEU A 22 7.73 5.50 -12.79
CA LEU A 22 8.23 4.58 -11.76
C LEU A 22 7.98 5.11 -10.34
N PHE A 23 8.24 6.40 -10.11
CA PHE A 23 8.04 7.00 -8.80
C PHE A 23 6.54 7.08 -8.43
N THR A 24 5.68 7.40 -9.40
CA THR A 24 4.23 7.34 -9.25
C THR A 24 3.77 5.92 -8.92
N LEU A 25 4.26 4.92 -9.66
CA LEU A 25 3.92 3.51 -9.43
C LEU A 25 4.29 3.06 -8.01
N ILE A 26 5.52 3.34 -7.57
CA ILE A 26 6.00 3.00 -6.23
C ILE A 26 5.13 3.71 -5.17
N SER A 27 4.92 5.01 -5.30
CA SER A 27 4.14 5.77 -4.31
C SER A 27 2.70 5.27 -4.22
N CYS A 28 2.03 5.02 -5.35
CA CYS A 28 0.68 4.46 -5.39
C CYS A 28 0.63 3.06 -4.76
N ALA A 29 1.62 2.20 -5.02
CA ALA A 29 1.67 0.86 -4.45
C ALA A 29 1.81 0.89 -2.91
N TRP A 30 2.66 1.77 -2.36
CA TRP A 30 2.74 1.99 -0.90
C TRP A 30 1.41 2.52 -0.35
N LEU A 31 0.79 3.47 -1.04
CA LEU A 31 -0.48 4.06 -0.64
C LEU A 31 -1.60 3.01 -0.58
N ILE A 32 -1.70 2.17 -1.61
CA ILE A 32 -2.64 1.04 -1.67
C ILE A 32 -2.36 0.03 -0.58
N LYS A 33 -1.11 -0.45 -0.46
CA LYS A 33 -0.74 -1.48 0.50
C LYS A 33 -1.06 -1.06 1.92
N TYR A 34 -0.55 0.09 2.36
CA TYR A 34 -0.76 0.56 3.74
C TYR A 34 -2.19 1.04 3.98
N GLY A 35 -2.89 1.55 2.96
CA GLY A 35 -4.32 1.88 3.04
C GLY A 35 -5.20 0.65 3.30
N ILE A 36 -5.03 -0.41 2.51
CA ILE A 36 -5.78 -1.67 2.70
C ILE A 36 -5.37 -2.35 4.02
N TRP A 37 -4.07 -2.43 4.29
CA TRP A 37 -3.56 -3.07 5.51
C TRP A 37 -4.12 -2.40 6.77
N ALA A 38 -4.15 -1.06 6.85
CA ALA A 38 -4.70 -0.37 8.00
C ALA A 38 -6.23 -0.57 8.14
N GLY A 39 -6.94 -0.67 7.01
CA GLY A 39 -8.35 -1.06 7.01
C GLY A 39 -8.57 -2.47 7.58
N ILE A 40 -7.70 -3.43 7.22
CA ILE A 40 -7.72 -4.79 7.78
C ILE A 40 -7.49 -4.76 9.29
N ILE A 41 -6.46 -4.04 9.78
CA ILE A 41 -6.14 -4.00 11.22
C ILE A 41 -7.24 -3.36 12.06
N ASN A 42 -7.82 -2.25 11.60
CA ASN A 42 -8.93 -1.62 12.31
C ASN A 42 -10.17 -2.51 12.31
N THR A 43 -10.51 -3.11 11.17
CA THR A 43 -11.67 -4.01 11.08
C THR A 43 -11.46 -5.28 11.90
N HIS A 44 -10.24 -5.82 11.93
CA HIS A 44 -9.90 -6.97 12.76
C HIS A 44 -10.04 -6.65 14.25
N PHE A 45 -9.69 -5.43 14.68
CA PHE A 45 -9.90 -4.99 16.07
C PHE A 45 -11.38 -5.02 16.48
N LEU A 46 -12.28 -4.60 15.58
CA LEU A 46 -13.72 -4.75 15.78
C LEU A 46 -14.14 -6.23 15.89
N ILE A 47 -13.61 -7.09 15.01
CA ILE A 47 -13.98 -8.52 14.96
C ILE A 47 -13.58 -9.26 16.24
N ILE A 48 -12.43 -8.93 16.83
CA ILE A 48 -11.97 -9.56 18.08
C ILE A 48 -12.61 -8.96 19.35
N GLY A 49 -13.62 -8.09 19.21
CA GLY A 49 -14.33 -7.48 20.33
C GLY A 49 -13.58 -6.32 21.00
N GLY A 50 -12.66 -5.67 20.29
CA GLY A 50 -11.98 -4.47 20.76
C GLY A 50 -12.93 -3.27 20.91
N ASP A 51 -12.51 -2.28 21.69
CA ASP A 51 -13.26 -1.04 21.89
C ASP A 51 -13.20 -0.15 20.63
N TYR A 52 -14.02 -0.51 19.64
CA TYR A 52 -14.03 0.13 18.34
C TYR A 52 -14.71 1.50 18.40
N THR A 53 -13.90 2.53 18.57
CA THR A 53 -14.36 3.91 18.72
C THR A 53 -14.66 4.58 17.38
N PHE A 54 -15.24 5.78 17.43
CA PHE A 54 -15.36 6.65 16.25
C PHE A 54 -14.00 6.91 15.58
N THR A 55 -12.91 6.96 16.37
CA THR A 55 -11.55 7.11 15.86
C THR A 55 -11.18 5.97 14.92
N ASN A 56 -11.42 4.71 15.33
CA ASN A 56 -11.17 3.54 14.49
C ASN A 56 -12.01 3.56 13.21
N PHE A 57 -13.27 4.00 13.31
CA PHE A 57 -14.16 4.12 12.16
C PHE A 57 -13.62 5.11 11.12
N HIS A 58 -13.36 6.36 11.49
CA HIS A 58 -12.90 7.34 10.50
C HIS A 58 -11.47 7.02 10.00
N LEU A 59 -10.62 6.40 10.82
CA LEU A 59 -9.31 5.91 10.38
C LEU A 59 -9.45 4.82 9.32
N THR A 60 -10.38 3.88 9.50
CA THR A 60 -10.65 2.84 8.49
C THR A 60 -11.04 3.50 7.17
N ILE A 61 -12.00 4.42 7.20
CA ILE A 61 -12.47 5.12 6.00
C ILE A 61 -11.35 5.94 5.34
N SER A 62 -10.55 6.68 6.11
CA SER A 62 -9.47 7.49 5.54
C SER A 62 -8.39 6.63 4.87
N HIS A 63 -8.06 5.47 5.44
CA HIS A 63 -7.07 4.55 4.85
C HIS A 63 -7.61 3.84 3.61
N LEU A 64 -8.90 3.51 3.57
CA LEU A 64 -9.55 3.04 2.35
C LEU A 64 -9.60 4.13 1.27
N GLY A 65 -9.77 5.39 1.68
CA GLY A 65 -9.60 6.56 0.80
C GLY A 65 -8.21 6.63 0.18
N MET A 66 -7.16 6.49 1.00
CA MET A 66 -5.76 6.41 0.51
C MET A 66 -5.58 5.28 -0.52
N ALA A 67 -6.17 4.11 -0.27
CA ALA A 67 -6.08 3.00 -1.23
C ALA A 67 -6.79 3.34 -2.55
N ALA A 68 -7.96 3.97 -2.49
CA ALA A 68 -8.71 4.41 -3.66
C ALA A 68 -7.92 5.45 -4.48
N GLU A 69 -7.29 6.44 -3.83
CA GLU A 69 -6.42 7.43 -4.48
C GLU A 69 -5.28 6.75 -5.24
N GLY A 70 -4.60 5.79 -4.61
CA GLY A 70 -3.50 5.08 -5.23
C GLY A 70 -3.93 4.28 -6.46
N ILE A 71 -5.12 3.66 -6.41
CA ILE A 71 -5.70 2.96 -7.56
C ILE A 71 -5.95 3.95 -8.71
N VAL A 72 -6.62 5.07 -8.43
CA VAL A 72 -6.95 6.09 -9.43
C VAL A 72 -5.69 6.63 -10.11
N PHE A 73 -4.65 6.98 -9.34
CA PHE A 73 -3.41 7.55 -9.89
C PHE A 73 -2.46 6.52 -10.51
N SER A 74 -2.64 5.23 -10.20
CA SER A 74 -1.92 4.15 -10.90
C SER A 74 -2.47 3.86 -12.30
N HIS A 75 -3.72 4.29 -12.57
CA HIS A 75 -4.37 4.07 -13.85
C HIS A 75 -3.66 4.81 -14.98
N GLY A 76 -3.49 4.14 -16.13
CA GLY A 76 -2.87 4.74 -17.32
C GLY A 76 -1.34 4.79 -17.32
N LEU A 77 -0.66 4.39 -16.24
CA LEU A 77 0.81 4.36 -16.20
C LEU A 77 1.40 3.43 -17.29
N SER A 78 2.53 3.85 -17.87
CA SER A 78 3.27 3.04 -18.85
C SER A 78 4.28 2.15 -18.11
N ILE A 79 3.83 0.96 -17.71
CA ILE A 79 4.58 0.05 -16.85
C ILE A 79 5.23 -1.05 -17.69
N SER A 80 6.44 -1.45 -17.30
CA SER A 80 7.20 -2.55 -17.91
C SER A 80 7.40 -3.66 -16.87
N LYS A 81 7.74 -4.88 -17.32
CA LYS A 81 8.02 -6.00 -16.41
C LYS A 81 9.10 -5.68 -15.38
N SER A 82 10.14 -4.95 -15.78
CA SER A 82 11.21 -4.51 -14.89
C SER A 82 10.72 -3.61 -13.77
N HIS A 83 9.75 -2.72 -14.05
CA HIS A 83 9.11 -1.90 -13.01
C HIS A 83 8.35 -2.77 -12.00
N GLY A 84 7.65 -3.81 -12.46
CA GLY A 84 6.94 -4.75 -11.58
C GLY A 84 7.87 -5.57 -10.69
N ILE A 85 8.99 -6.07 -11.24
CA ILE A 85 10.00 -6.80 -10.46
C ILE A 85 10.61 -5.90 -9.38
N LEU A 86 11.04 -4.69 -9.77
CA LEU A 86 11.60 -3.71 -8.82
C LEU A 86 10.60 -3.36 -7.72
N LEU A 87 9.34 -3.12 -8.08
CA LEU A 87 8.29 -2.81 -7.12
C LEU A 87 8.11 -3.96 -6.11
N LEU A 88 8.00 -5.21 -6.59
CA LEU A 88 7.86 -6.38 -5.74
C LEU A 88 9.06 -6.54 -4.80
N THR A 89 10.28 -6.34 -5.29
CA THR A 89 11.50 -6.39 -4.47
C THR A 89 11.47 -5.35 -3.37
N LEU A 90 11.13 -4.10 -3.69
CA LEU A 90 11.10 -3.03 -2.70
C LEU A 90 9.99 -3.25 -1.64
N LEU A 91 8.81 -3.72 -2.05
CA LEU A 91 7.72 -4.05 -1.12
C LEU A 91 8.08 -5.22 -0.20
N ALA A 92 8.77 -6.24 -0.72
CA ALA A 92 9.23 -7.38 0.07
C ALA A 92 10.33 -6.97 1.08
N ILE A 93 11.28 -6.13 0.66
CA ILE A 93 12.28 -5.55 1.58
C ILE A 93 11.58 -4.75 2.69
N SER A 94 10.55 -3.98 2.34
CA SER A 94 9.74 -3.25 3.33
C SER A 94 9.11 -4.19 4.36
N ASP A 95 8.50 -5.30 3.93
CA ASP A 95 7.92 -6.28 4.86
C ASP A 95 8.98 -6.93 5.76
N ILE A 96 10.13 -7.27 5.18
CA ILE A 96 11.24 -7.83 5.96
C ILE A 96 11.67 -6.82 7.03
N ILE A 97 11.88 -5.57 6.68
CA ILE A 97 12.27 -4.52 7.64
C ILE A 97 11.20 -4.36 8.72
N ASP A 98 9.93 -4.21 8.33
CA ASP A 98 8.81 -3.96 9.24
C ASP A 98 8.71 -5.05 10.32
N TYR A 99 8.84 -6.32 9.94
CA TYR A 99 8.61 -7.46 10.85
C TYR A 99 9.88 -8.08 11.44
N THR A 100 11.07 -7.82 10.87
CA THR A 100 12.34 -8.23 11.51
C THR A 100 12.85 -7.21 12.51
N LEU A 101 12.64 -5.92 12.26
CA LEU A 101 13.04 -4.83 13.15
C LEU A 101 11.91 -4.37 14.07
N ASN A 102 10.72 -4.97 13.98
CA ASN A 102 9.51 -4.56 14.71
C ASN A 102 9.17 -3.07 14.53
N VAL A 103 9.33 -2.56 13.31
CA VAL A 103 8.98 -1.18 12.91
C VAL A 103 7.67 -1.13 12.09
N HIS A 104 6.93 -2.25 12.08
CA HIS A 104 5.58 -2.29 11.51
C HIS A 104 4.67 -1.23 12.15
N PRO A 105 3.61 -0.77 11.45
CA PRO A 105 2.69 0.19 12.03
C PRO A 105 1.95 -0.37 13.26
N TRP A 106 1.41 0.53 14.07
CA TRP A 106 0.75 0.23 15.34
C TRP A 106 -0.36 -0.83 15.21
N LEU A 107 -0.39 -1.76 16.17
CA LEU A 107 -1.46 -2.75 16.35
C LEU A 107 -2.23 -2.41 17.63
N PHE A 108 -3.55 -2.61 17.62
CA PHE A 108 -4.41 -2.34 18.76
C PHE A 108 -4.36 -3.45 19.82
N ASP A 109 -4.01 -4.67 19.40
CA ASP A 109 -3.87 -5.82 20.28
C ASP A 109 -2.75 -6.76 19.77
N ALA A 110 -2.05 -7.44 20.69
CA ALA A 110 -0.95 -8.35 20.35
C ALA A 110 -1.40 -9.54 19.48
N SER A 111 -2.65 -9.99 19.62
CA SER A 111 -3.23 -11.05 18.79
C SER A 111 -3.32 -10.69 17.31
N GLN A 112 -3.24 -9.39 16.96
CA GLN A 112 -3.29 -8.94 15.57
C GLN A 112 -2.00 -9.18 14.80
N TYR A 113 -0.90 -9.59 15.45
CA TYR A 113 0.42 -9.72 14.82
C TYR A 113 0.41 -10.65 13.59
N TYR A 114 -0.18 -11.84 13.69
CA TYR A 114 -0.20 -12.77 12.56
C TYR A 114 -1.10 -12.27 11.42
N VAL A 115 -2.22 -11.63 11.73
CA VAL A 115 -3.11 -11.01 10.73
C VAL A 115 -2.38 -9.87 10.01
N ALA A 116 -1.62 -9.07 10.75
CA ALA A 116 -0.80 -7.99 10.23
C ALA A 116 0.29 -8.50 9.28
N LEU A 117 1.07 -9.50 9.72
CA LEU A 117 2.15 -10.08 8.91
C LEU A 117 1.61 -10.74 7.63
N ILE A 118 0.60 -11.60 7.77
CA ILE A 118 0.03 -12.34 6.64
C ILE A 118 -0.59 -11.37 5.63
N SER A 119 -1.38 -10.40 6.08
CA SER A 119 -1.97 -9.41 5.18
C SER A 119 -0.90 -8.55 4.48
N ALA A 120 0.17 -8.15 5.17
CA ALA A 120 1.27 -7.40 4.56
C ALA A 120 1.94 -8.18 3.41
N VAL A 121 2.29 -9.45 3.66
CA VAL A 121 2.91 -10.33 2.65
C VAL A 121 1.96 -10.61 1.49
N LEU A 122 0.69 -10.92 1.77
CA LEU A 122 -0.31 -11.16 0.73
C LEU A 122 -0.51 -9.92 -0.14
N LEU A 123 -0.61 -8.74 0.45
CA LEU A 123 -0.73 -7.48 -0.31
C LEU A 123 0.51 -7.22 -1.17
N THR A 124 1.72 -7.49 -0.67
CA THR A 124 2.95 -7.41 -1.47
C THR A 124 2.89 -8.31 -2.71
N VAL A 125 2.50 -9.57 -2.52
CA VAL A 125 2.38 -10.53 -3.62
C VAL A 125 1.29 -10.11 -4.61
N ILE A 126 0.10 -9.75 -4.13
CA ILE A 126 -1.04 -9.35 -4.98
C ILE A 126 -0.68 -8.10 -5.80
N ILE A 127 -0.15 -7.05 -5.16
CA ILE A 127 0.22 -5.81 -5.83
C ILE A 127 1.35 -6.08 -6.85
N GLY A 128 2.42 -6.77 -6.45
CA GLY A 128 3.52 -7.09 -7.36
C GLY A 128 3.08 -7.90 -8.57
N LEU A 129 2.29 -8.97 -8.36
CA LEU A 129 1.77 -9.79 -9.47
C LEU A 129 0.83 -9.00 -10.39
N SER A 130 -0.06 -8.17 -9.83
CA SER A 130 -0.97 -7.35 -10.64
C SER A 130 -0.23 -6.45 -11.62
N VAL A 131 0.90 -5.87 -11.18
CA VAL A 131 1.74 -4.98 -11.98
C VAL A 131 2.54 -5.77 -13.03
N VAL A 132 3.09 -6.93 -12.67
CA VAL A 132 3.80 -7.80 -13.62
C VAL A 132 2.86 -8.30 -14.71
N ILE A 133 1.64 -8.74 -14.37
CA ILE A 133 0.64 -9.20 -15.33
C ILE A 133 0.21 -8.05 -16.25
N SER A 134 -0.12 -6.88 -15.69
CA SER A 134 -0.56 -5.71 -16.46
C SER A 134 0.51 -5.22 -17.45
N SER A 135 1.79 -5.37 -17.11
CA SER A 135 2.90 -5.01 -17.99
C SER A 135 3.10 -5.96 -19.19
N GLY A 136 2.50 -7.16 -19.16
CA GLY A 136 2.54 -8.14 -20.25
C GLY A 136 1.61 -7.82 -21.42
N PHE A 137 0.61 -6.95 -21.22
CA PHE A 137 -0.43 -6.65 -22.21
C PHE A 137 -0.12 -5.42 -23.09
N LYS A 138 0.82 -4.56 -22.69
CA LYS A 138 1.30 -3.45 -23.55
C LYS A 138 2.42 -3.95 -24.50
N LYS A 139 2.04 -4.78 -25.47
CA LYS A 139 2.78 -4.96 -26.73
C LYS A 139 1.97 -4.30 -27.84
N THR A 140 2.22 -3.02 -28.09
CA THR A 140 1.87 -2.33 -29.34
C THR A 140 3.01 -1.38 -29.66
#